data_AF-A0A7R9ZHN9-F1
#
_entry.id   AF-A0A7R9ZHN9-F1
#
_cell.length_a   1.000
_cell.length_b   1.000
_cell.length_c   1.000
_cell.angle_alpha   90.00
_cell.angle_beta   90.00
_cell.angle_gamma   90.00
#
_symmetry.space_group_name_H-M   'P 1'
#
loop_
_entity.id
_entity.type
_entity.pdbx_description
1 polymer ?
#
loop_
_entity_poly.entity_id
_entity_poly.type
_entity_poly.pdbx_seq_one_letter_code
_entity_poly.pdbx_strand_id
1 'polypeptide(L)'
;ADTSDDAGNEQFTAVLRAATELVAEIDLVKNEIAPCFAPHWSVEVLWSSCVAHVCSNQIIQQIGGPEGNALPGLTVTQLLDVVAWVEFFRETIEETFPSIANTHAKRTYFDTRPDLFSGNKKEVNMDSATDSL
;
A
#
# COMPACT_ATOMS: atom_id res chain seq x y z
N ALA A 1 -19.05 -10.31 -24.36
CA ALA A 1 -19.41 -9.72 -23.07
C ALA A 1 -18.09 -9.50 -22.35
N ASP A 2 -17.56 -8.29 -22.45
CA ASP A 2 -16.15 -7.98 -22.14
C ASP A 2 -16.02 -6.61 -21.43
N THR A 3 -17.16 -6.04 -21.03
CA THR A 3 -17.25 -4.68 -20.48
C THR A 3 -17.01 -4.61 -18.98
N SER A 4 -17.00 -5.75 -18.27
CA SER A 4 -16.82 -5.80 -16.81
C SER A 4 -15.36 -5.69 -16.38
N ASP A 5 -14.44 -6.32 -17.12
CA ASP A 5 -13.00 -6.29 -16.80
C ASP A 5 -12.39 -4.91 -17.08
N ASP A 6 -12.84 -4.25 -18.15
CA ASP A 6 -12.38 -2.90 -18.51
C ASP A 6 -12.87 -1.85 -17.50
N ALA A 7 -14.14 -1.94 -17.07
CA ALA A 7 -14.70 -1.04 -16.06
C ALA A 7 -14.04 -1.21 -14.68
N GLY A 8 -13.70 -2.45 -14.29
CA GLY A 8 -12.96 -2.72 -13.05
C GLY A 8 -11.54 -2.16 -13.10
N ASN A 9 -10.90 -2.21 -14.26
CA ASN A 9 -9.56 -1.69 -14.47
C ASN A 9 -9.52 -0.15 -14.45
N GLU A 10 -10.50 0.50 -15.08
CA GLU A 10 -10.66 1.96 -15.03
C GLU A 10 -10.91 2.46 -13.61
N GLN A 11 -11.78 1.77 -12.86
CA GLN A 11 -12.07 2.08 -11.46
C GLN A 11 -10.81 1.99 -10.58
N PHE A 12 -10.02 0.92 -10.73
CA PHE A 12 -8.78 0.71 -9.99
C PHE A 12 -7.77 1.83 -10.24
N THR A 13 -7.55 2.15 -11.51
CA THR A 13 -6.64 3.21 -11.95
C THR A 13 -7.09 4.57 -11.43
N ALA A 14 -8.39 4.86 -11.44
CA ALA A 14 -8.95 6.10 -10.92
C ALA A 14 -8.73 6.23 -9.40
N VAL A 15 -8.88 5.14 -8.64
CA VAL A 15 -8.63 5.13 -7.20
C VAL A 15 -7.17 5.43 -6.89
N LEU A 16 -6.23 4.80 -7.60
CA LEU A 16 -4.81 5.06 -7.40
C LEU A 16 -4.43 6.49 -7.77
N ARG A 17 -4.98 7.04 -8.87
CA ARG A 17 -4.77 8.44 -9.24
C ARG A 17 -5.25 9.40 -8.14
N ALA A 18 -6.49 9.22 -7.67
CA ALA A 18 -7.05 10.05 -6.60
C ALA A 18 -6.23 9.94 -5.30
N ALA A 19 -5.72 8.74 -4.99
CA ALA A 19 -4.85 8.54 -3.84
C ALA A 19 -3.51 9.27 -4.00
N THR A 20 -2.91 9.28 -5.18
CA THR A 20 -1.69 10.05 -5.46
C THR A 20 -1.93 11.55 -5.34
N GLU A 21 -3.02 12.06 -5.90
CA GLU A 21 -3.40 13.47 -5.82
C GLU A 21 -3.56 13.92 -4.35
N LEU A 22 -4.26 13.12 -3.54
CA LEU A 22 -4.46 13.43 -2.13
C LEU A 22 -3.16 13.43 -1.32
N VAL A 23 -2.21 12.56 -1.66
CA VAL A 23 -0.88 12.54 -1.03
C VAL A 23 -0.09 13.80 -1.38
N ALA A 24 -0.16 14.28 -2.63
CA ALA A 24 0.52 15.49 -3.08
C ALA A 24 0.02 16.77 -2.38
N GLU A 25 -1.20 16.77 -1.83
CA GLU A 25 -1.74 17.92 -1.09
C GLU A 25 -1.02 18.18 0.25
N ILE A 26 -0.14 17.29 0.71
CA ILE A 26 0.62 17.49 1.96
C ILE A 26 1.43 18.80 1.93
N ASP A 27 1.92 19.23 0.77
CA ASP A 27 2.69 20.48 0.65
C ASP A 27 1.83 21.70 0.96
N LEU A 28 0.56 21.68 0.52
CA LEU A 28 -0.39 22.72 0.86
C LEU A 28 -0.72 22.69 2.36
N VAL A 29 -0.89 21.49 2.93
CA VAL A 29 -1.12 21.35 4.38
C VAL A 29 0.06 21.89 5.17
N LYS A 30 1.28 21.52 4.80
CA LYS A 30 2.52 21.92 5.49
C LYS A 30 2.78 23.42 5.42
N ASN A 31 2.60 24.02 4.24
CA ASN A 31 3.00 25.40 4.01
C ASN A 31 1.89 26.42 4.31
N GLU A 32 0.62 26.07 4.09
CA GLU A 32 -0.50 27.02 4.20
C GLU A 32 -1.39 26.74 5.43
N ILE A 33 -1.59 25.46 5.79
CA ILE A 33 -2.54 25.09 6.84
C ILE A 33 -1.86 24.96 8.21
N ALA A 34 -0.80 24.17 8.32
CA ALA A 34 -0.12 23.88 9.58
C ALA A 34 0.33 25.13 10.36
N PRO A 35 0.83 26.22 9.71
CA PRO A 35 1.18 27.46 10.41
C PRO A 35 0.00 28.17 11.08
N CYS A 36 -1.24 27.86 10.70
CA CYS A 36 -2.45 28.41 11.32
C CYS A 36 -2.76 27.77 12.69
N PHE A 37 -2.07 26.69 13.07
CA PHE A 37 -2.32 25.94 14.30
C PHE A 37 -1.10 25.93 15.22
N ALA A 38 -1.32 25.61 16.49
CA ALA A 38 -0.23 25.46 17.44
C ALA A 38 0.61 24.21 17.12
N PRO A 39 1.95 24.24 17.25
CA PRO A 39 2.82 23.12 16.83
C PRO A 39 2.50 21.76 17.47
N HIS A 40 1.97 21.75 18.70
CA HIS A 40 1.60 20.52 19.41
C HIS A 40 0.40 19.78 18.81
N TRP A 41 -0.33 20.39 17.86
CA TRP A 41 -1.41 19.72 17.13
C TRP A 41 -0.86 18.79 16.05
N SER A 42 0.38 19.01 15.59
CA SER A 42 1.04 18.17 14.57
C SER A 42 0.12 17.90 13.36
N VAL A 43 -0.40 18.98 12.77
CA VAL A 43 -1.45 18.95 11.73
C VAL A 43 -1.03 18.10 10.53
N GLU A 44 0.24 18.16 10.14
CA GLU A 44 0.81 17.37 9.05
C GLU A 44 0.74 15.87 9.38
N VAL A 45 1.02 15.48 10.62
CA VAL A 45 0.98 14.07 11.07
C VAL A 45 -0.46 13.57 11.09
N LEU A 46 -1.40 14.38 11.56
CA LEU A 46 -2.82 14.06 11.54
C LEU A 46 -3.32 13.89 10.10
N TRP A 47 -2.96 14.81 9.22
CA TRP A 47 -3.34 14.74 7.81
C TRP A 47 -2.80 13.48 7.14
N SER A 48 -1.48 13.25 7.21
CA SER A 48 -0.84 12.08 6.63
C SER A 48 -1.41 10.75 7.16
N SER A 49 -1.75 10.68 8.45
CA SER A 49 -2.41 9.50 9.05
C SER A 49 -3.82 9.28 8.48
N CYS A 50 -4.60 10.35 8.29
CA CYS A 50 -5.92 10.28 7.67
C CYS A 50 -5.84 9.85 6.20
N VAL A 51 -4.92 10.44 5.43
CA VAL A 51 -4.67 10.07 4.03
C VAL A 51 -4.26 8.60 3.93
N ALA A 52 -3.30 8.17 4.76
CA ALA A 52 -2.89 6.76 4.82
C ALA A 52 -4.09 5.84 5.04
N HIS A 53 -4.95 6.17 6.01
CA HIS A 53 -6.12 5.36 6.33
C HIS A 53 -7.14 5.31 5.17
N VAL A 54 -7.52 6.47 4.62
CA VAL A 54 -8.52 6.56 3.55
C VAL A 54 -8.01 5.87 2.27
N CYS A 55 -6.80 6.20 1.82
CA CYS A 55 -6.23 5.62 0.62
C CYS A 55 -6.01 4.11 0.76
N SER A 56 -5.45 3.65 1.89
CA SER A 56 -5.24 2.21 2.12
C SER A 56 -6.56 1.45 2.11
N ASN A 57 -7.61 1.99 2.75
CA ASN A 57 -8.92 1.34 2.73
C ASN A 57 -9.48 1.25 1.31
N GLN A 58 -9.41 2.32 0.52
CA GLN A 58 -9.90 2.31 -0.84
C GLN A 58 -9.13 1.30 -1.71
N ILE A 59 -7.81 1.28 -1.62
CA ILE A 59 -6.97 0.31 -2.35
C ILE A 59 -7.27 -1.13 -1.90
N ILE A 60 -7.42 -1.37 -0.59
CA ILE A 60 -7.76 -2.69 -0.04
C ILE A 60 -9.12 -3.18 -0.57
N GLN A 61 -10.11 -2.30 -0.68
CA GLN A 61 -11.39 -2.68 -1.27
C GLN A 61 -11.24 -3.07 -2.75
N GLN A 62 -10.40 -2.35 -3.50
CA GLN A 62 -10.16 -2.65 -4.91
C GLN A 62 -9.41 -3.97 -5.16
N ILE A 63 -8.57 -4.43 -4.21
CA ILE A 63 -7.93 -5.77 -4.30
C ILE A 63 -8.82 -6.91 -3.77
N GLY A 64 -10.10 -6.65 -3.47
CA GLY A 64 -11.06 -7.66 -3.02
C GLY A 64 -11.14 -7.82 -1.50
N GLY A 65 -10.85 -6.74 -0.76
CA GLY A 65 -10.87 -6.70 0.70
C GLY A 65 -9.53 -7.12 1.33
N PRO A 66 -9.46 -7.21 2.67
CA PRO A 66 -8.22 -7.50 3.39
C PRO A 66 -7.62 -8.87 3.05
N GLU A 67 -8.47 -9.82 2.62
CA GLU A 67 -8.04 -11.15 2.18
C GLU A 67 -7.51 -11.16 0.74
N GLY A 68 -7.62 -10.05 0.01
CA GLY A 68 -7.09 -9.93 -1.34
C GLY A 68 -7.79 -10.82 -2.37
N ASN A 69 -9.10 -11.06 -2.23
CA ASN A 69 -9.83 -12.01 -3.07
C ASN A 69 -9.81 -11.68 -4.57
N ALA A 70 -9.54 -10.43 -4.94
CA ALA A 70 -9.43 -10.00 -6.33
C ALA A 70 -7.98 -9.96 -6.85
N LEU A 71 -6.97 -10.21 -6.00
CA LEU A 71 -5.55 -10.24 -6.41
C LEU A 71 -5.27 -11.14 -7.62
N PRO A 72 -5.85 -12.36 -7.75
CA PRO A 72 -5.60 -13.20 -8.91
C PRO A 72 -6.14 -12.62 -10.23
N GLY A 73 -7.10 -11.69 -10.15
CA GLY A 73 -7.70 -11.01 -11.29
C GLY A 73 -6.98 -9.71 -11.69
N LEU A 74 -6.01 -9.24 -10.88
CA LEU A 74 -5.27 -8.03 -11.20
C LEU A 74 -4.16 -8.33 -12.21
N THR A 75 -3.98 -7.40 -13.15
CA THR A 75 -2.87 -7.39 -14.09
C THR A 75 -1.56 -7.06 -13.38
N VAL A 76 -0.44 -7.46 -13.97
CA VAL A 76 0.90 -7.10 -13.48
C VAL A 76 1.07 -5.58 -13.38
N THR A 77 0.51 -4.82 -14.35
CA THR A 77 0.56 -3.36 -14.34
C THR A 77 -0.15 -2.76 -13.13
N GLN A 78 -1.36 -3.22 -12.81
CA GLN A 78 -2.10 -2.75 -11.64
C GLN A 78 -1.35 -3.04 -10.33
N LEU A 79 -0.72 -4.21 -10.22
CA LEU A 79 0.11 -4.54 -9.05
C LEU A 79 1.32 -3.61 -8.94
N LEU A 80 1.96 -3.29 -10.07
CA LEU A 80 3.06 -2.31 -10.10
C LEU A 80 2.59 -0.90 -9.73
N ASP A 81 1.40 -0.49 -10.16
CA ASP A 81 0.82 0.81 -9.81
C ASP A 81 0.55 0.93 -8.31
N VAL A 82 0.12 -0.16 -7.65
CA VAL A 82 -0.01 -0.20 -6.18
C VAL A 82 1.34 -0.04 -5.50
N VAL A 83 2.36 -0.77 -5.97
CA VAL A 83 3.73 -0.66 -5.43
C VAL A 83 4.25 0.76 -5.61
N ALA A 84 4.08 1.35 -6.79
CA ALA A 84 4.49 2.72 -7.09
C ALA A 84 3.79 3.73 -6.17
N TRP A 85 2.49 3.55 -5.90
CA TRP A 85 1.78 4.41 -4.95
C TRP A 85 2.32 4.28 -3.52
N VAL A 86 2.60 3.06 -3.06
CA VAL A 86 3.18 2.82 -1.72
C VAL A 86 4.56 3.47 -1.60
N GLU A 87 5.39 3.35 -2.64
CA GLU A 87 6.72 3.96 -2.66
C GLU A 87 6.63 5.50 -2.66
N PHE A 88 5.76 6.07 -3.50
CA PHE A 88 5.53 7.51 -3.55
C PHE A 88 5.01 8.07 -2.21
N PHE A 89 4.05 7.37 -1.59
CA PHE A 89 3.54 7.74 -0.27
C PHE A 89 4.64 7.71 0.78
N ARG A 90 5.44 6.64 0.82
CA ARG A 90 6.58 6.51 1.75
C ARG A 90 7.57 7.66 1.57
N GLU A 91 7.98 7.94 0.34
CA GLU A 91 8.93 9.03 0.03
C GLU A 91 8.39 10.37 0.53
N THR A 92 7.13 10.66 0.24
CA THR A 92 6.46 11.90 0.68
C THR A 92 6.44 12.03 2.21
N ILE A 93 6.19 10.95 2.94
CA ILE A 93 6.21 10.93 4.41
C ILE A 93 7.62 11.14 4.96
N GLU A 94 8.64 10.50 4.36
CA GLU A 94 10.04 10.65 4.77
C GLU A 94 10.54 12.08 4.57
N GLU A 95 10.13 12.75 3.48
CA GLU A 95 10.42 14.17 3.22
C GLU A 95 9.66 15.11 4.16
N THR A 96 8.39 14.81 4.45
CA THR A 96 7.57 15.63 5.34
C THR A 96 8.04 15.53 6.80
N PHE A 97 8.47 14.34 7.22
CA PHE A 97 8.92 14.05 8.59
C PHE A 97 10.33 13.45 8.60
N PRO A 98 11.39 14.26 8.52
CA PRO A 98 12.78 13.78 8.49
C PRO A 98 13.18 12.92 9.71
N SER A 99 12.49 13.09 10.84
CA SER A 99 12.69 12.25 12.04
C SER A 99 12.23 10.80 11.85
N ILE A 100 11.24 10.55 10.99
CA ILE A 100 10.79 9.19 10.63
C ILE A 100 11.86 8.50 9.78
N ALA A 101 12.51 9.22 8.86
CA ALA A 101 13.61 8.69 8.04
C ALA A 101 14.81 8.21 8.88
N ASN A 102 15.06 8.86 10.02
CA ASN A 102 16.10 8.45 10.99
C ASN A 102 15.69 7.26 11.87
N THR A 103 14.40 6.89 11.86
CA THR A 103 13.93 5.66 12.49
C THR A 103 14.29 4.52 11.54
N HIS A 104 15.52 4.01 11.66
CA HIS A 104 15.99 2.82 10.96
C HIS A 104 15.18 1.58 11.39
N ALA A 105 13.90 1.51 11.04
CA ALA A 105 13.22 0.24 10.86
C ALA A 105 13.99 -0.46 9.74
N LYS A 106 14.65 -1.57 10.09
CA LYS A 106 15.39 -2.42 9.17
C LYS A 106 14.52 -2.61 7.92
N ARG A 107 14.94 -2.08 6.76
CA ARG A 107 14.20 -2.24 5.50
C ARG A 107 13.96 -3.73 5.30
N THR A 108 12.72 -4.18 5.46
CA THR A 108 12.30 -5.58 5.28
C THR A 108 11.84 -5.84 3.84
N TYR A 109 12.15 -4.94 2.90
CA TYR A 109 12.10 -5.30 1.49
C TYR A 109 13.13 -6.41 1.27
N PHE A 110 12.67 -7.52 0.73
CA PHE A 110 13.41 -8.76 0.59
C PHE A 110 14.64 -8.59 -0.31
N ASP A 111 15.77 -8.21 0.29
CA ASP A 111 17.10 -8.42 -0.30
C ASP A 111 17.40 -9.92 -0.47
N THR A 112 16.62 -10.78 0.18
CA THR A 112 16.67 -12.24 0.02
C THR A 112 15.25 -12.80 0.09
N ARG A 113 14.90 -13.67 -0.87
CA ARG A 113 13.56 -14.29 -0.95
C ARG A 113 13.21 -14.94 0.40
N PRO A 114 12.05 -14.63 1.00
CA PRO A 114 11.66 -15.22 2.27
C PRO A 114 11.40 -16.71 2.08
N ASP A 115 11.99 -17.52 2.95
CA ASP A 115 11.71 -18.94 3.01
C ASP A 115 10.39 -19.16 3.76
N LEU A 116 9.30 -19.29 2.99
CA LEU A 116 7.92 -19.40 3.45
C LEU A 116 7.64 -20.65 4.33
N PHE A 117 8.63 -21.54 4.49
CA PHE A 117 8.51 -22.76 5.28
C PHE A 117 9.39 -22.79 6.54
N SER A 118 10.15 -21.73 6.80
CA SER A 118 11.05 -21.62 7.94
C SER A 118 10.32 -21.36 9.27
N GLY A 119 9.46 -22.29 9.68
CA GLY A 119 8.74 -22.22 10.95
C GLY A 119 7.78 -23.38 11.23
N ASN A 120 7.35 -24.12 10.20
CA ASN A 120 6.51 -25.29 10.38
C ASN A 120 7.35 -26.56 10.43
N LYS A 121 7.59 -27.09 11.65
CA LYS A 121 8.04 -28.48 11.89
C LYS A 121 6.92 -29.49 11.58
N LYS A 122 6.22 -29.33 10.46
CA LYS A 122 5.33 -30.35 9.92
C LYS A 122 6.02 -30.86 8.67
N GLU A 123 6.73 -31.98 8.81
CA GLU A 123 7.18 -32.77 7.67
C GLU A 123 5.94 -33.16 6.87
N VAL A 124 5.82 -32.62 5.67
CA VAL A 124 4.82 -33.08 4.71
C VAL A 124 5.33 -34.41 4.20
N ASN A 125 4.62 -35.50 4.54
CA ASN A 125 4.94 -36.82 4.03
C ASN A 125 4.65 -36.86 2.52
N MET A 126 5.72 -36.74 1.73
CA MET A 126 5.69 -36.67 0.27
C MET A 126 5.12 -37.94 -0.38
N ASP A 127 5.07 -39.07 0.34
CA ASP A 127 4.50 -40.32 -0.19
C ASP A 127 2.96 -40.26 -0.26
N SER A 128 2.32 -39.37 0.50
CA SER A 128 0.85 -39.18 0.46
C SER A 128 0.37 -38.22 -0.63
N ALA A 129 1.28 -37.44 -1.23
CA ALA A 129 0.93 -36.39 -2.18
C ALA A 129 0.84 -36.87 -3.64
N THR A 130 1.21 -38.12 -3.93
CA THR A 130 1.14 -38.69 -5.28
C THR A 130 -0.19 -39.38 -5.61
N ASP A 131 -1.08 -39.57 -4.63
CA ASP A 131 -2.35 -40.31 -4.81
C ASP A 131 -3.59 -39.42 -4.96
N SER A 132 -3.42 -38.15 -5.37
CA SER A 132 -4.57 -37.26 -5.65
C SER A 132 -4.35 -36.38 -6.88
N LEU A 133 -3.86 -36.99 -7.96
CA LEU A 133 -3.96 -36.47 -9.33
C LEU A 133 -4.77 -37.42 -10.21
#